data_AF-D4XSZ2-F1
#
_entry.id   AF-D4XSZ2-F1
#
_cell.length_a   1.000
_cell.length_b   1.000
_cell.length_c   1.000
_cell.angle_alpha   90.00
_cell.angle_beta   90.00
_cell.angle_gamma   90.00
#
_symmetry.space_group_name_H-M   'P 1'
#
loop_
_entity.id
_entity.type
_entity.pdbx_description
1 polymer ?
#
loop_
_entity_poly.entity_id
_entity_poly.type
_entity_poly.pdbx_seq_one_letter_code
_entity_poly.pdbx_strand_id
1 'polypeptide(L)'
;MQLNLSYVLVAVLALGGVNANAQQQPAKLAEALQYSALHQNLTQEQARQAILKMAGEYRVDFRFEELYALKNGYSIKDDDLSSGYETVIVLENTANKVSLQHILVASGHVVKHWRQDWEYQPKQMWSYIGDYKWQSIPLKKQETKGKWLQTVWQVDDSPRYAGLGQWTQNNGVVEWVSNETYRPLPRREHTIRSDYDVIIGVNRHALTATGWVHEQDNIKFDLCTR
;
A
#
# COMPACT_ATOMS: atom_id res chain seq x y z
N MET A 1 -18.16 78.63 -21.65
CA MET A 1 -18.49 77.64 -22.68
C MET A 1 -17.24 76.84 -22.99
N GLN A 2 -17.40 75.52 -23.09
CA GLN A 2 -16.40 74.48 -23.38
C GLN A 2 -15.52 74.02 -22.20
N LEU A 3 -16.00 72.94 -21.56
CA LEU A 3 -15.18 71.94 -20.90
C LEU A 3 -14.27 71.26 -21.92
N ASN A 4 -13.05 70.91 -21.51
CA ASN A 4 -12.38 69.71 -21.98
C ASN A 4 -11.72 69.03 -20.79
N LEU A 5 -12.20 67.82 -20.48
CA LEU A 5 -11.59 66.89 -19.55
C LEU A 5 -10.21 66.49 -20.06
N SER A 6 -9.23 66.44 -19.17
CA SER A 6 -8.02 65.65 -19.37
C SER A 6 -7.74 64.90 -18.08
N TYR A 7 -8.02 63.60 -18.13
CA TYR A 7 -7.63 62.63 -17.12
C TYR A 7 -6.11 62.52 -17.12
N VAL A 8 -5.46 62.89 -16.01
CA VAL A 8 -4.11 62.43 -15.71
C VAL A 8 -4.21 61.42 -14.57
N LEU A 9 -4.02 60.16 -14.96
CA LEU A 9 -3.91 58.99 -14.11
C LEU A 9 -2.60 59.10 -13.31
N VAL A 10 -2.67 59.47 -12.03
CA VAL A 10 -1.52 59.33 -11.12
C VAL A 10 -1.53 57.91 -10.56
N ALA A 11 -0.74 57.05 -11.18
CA ALA A 11 -0.46 55.72 -10.65
C ALA A 11 0.48 55.85 -9.44
N VAL A 12 -0.08 55.71 -8.23
CA VAL A 12 0.74 55.50 -7.02
C VAL A 12 1.13 54.02 -6.99
N LEU A 13 2.33 53.72 -7.47
CA LEU A 13 3.01 52.45 -7.24
C LEU A 13 3.37 52.34 -5.75
N ALA A 14 2.50 51.74 -4.96
CA ALA A 14 2.88 51.22 -3.65
C ALA A 14 3.68 49.93 -3.86
N LEU A 15 5.01 50.08 -4.03
CA LEU A 15 5.95 48.97 -3.92
C LEU A 15 5.98 48.51 -2.46
N GLY A 16 5.06 47.61 -2.11
CA GLY A 16 5.16 46.80 -0.89
C GLY A 16 6.36 45.86 -1.06
N GLY A 17 7.48 46.21 -0.43
CA GLY A 17 8.66 45.37 -0.39
C GLY A 17 8.33 44.03 0.27
N VAL A 18 8.25 42.98 -0.56
CA VAL A 18 8.35 41.61 -0.08
C VAL A 18 9.79 41.43 0.41
N ASN A 19 9.98 41.45 1.73
CA ASN A 19 11.23 40.98 2.33
C ASN A 19 11.31 39.47 2.14
N ALA A 20 11.71 39.05 0.94
CA ALA A 20 12.09 37.69 0.64
C ALA A 20 13.52 37.43 1.14
N ASN A 21 13.72 37.52 2.46
CA ASN A 21 14.89 36.95 3.13
C ASN A 21 14.43 35.76 3.96
N ALA A 22 13.85 34.75 3.29
CA ALA A 22 13.86 33.40 3.81
C ALA A 22 15.30 32.88 3.63
N GLN A 23 16.16 33.20 4.58
CA GLN A 23 17.54 32.73 4.60
C GLN A 23 17.48 31.20 4.74
N GLN A 24 17.78 30.47 3.67
CA GLN A 24 17.85 29.01 3.70
C GLN A 24 18.98 28.63 4.66
N GLN A 25 18.61 28.28 5.89
CA GLN A 25 19.55 27.70 6.84
C GLN A 25 19.96 26.34 6.28
N PRO A 26 21.28 26.08 6.07
CA PRO A 26 21.70 24.79 5.57
C PRO A 26 21.28 23.74 6.61
N ALA A 27 20.38 22.84 6.22
CA ALA A 27 20.03 21.70 7.05
C ALA A 27 21.32 20.93 7.33
N LYS A 28 21.76 20.93 8.59
CA LYS A 28 22.90 20.11 9.01
C LYS A 28 22.45 18.67 8.97
N LEU A 29 22.66 18.02 7.83
CA LEU A 29 22.32 16.61 7.59
C LEU A 29 22.82 15.71 8.73
N ALA A 30 23.98 15.98 9.33
CA ALA A 30 24.48 15.22 10.48
C ALA A 30 23.59 15.33 11.74
N GLU A 31 23.01 16.50 12.02
CA GLU A 31 22.08 16.71 13.13
C GLU A 31 20.69 16.14 12.80
N ALA A 32 20.25 16.22 11.54
CA ALA A 32 19.02 15.58 11.06
C ALA A 32 19.09 14.04 11.07
N LEU A 33 20.26 13.47 10.73
CA LEU A 33 20.51 12.03 10.72
C LEU A 33 20.60 11.44 12.13
N GLN A 34 20.95 12.25 13.15
CA GLN A 34 20.86 11.86 14.56
C GLN A 34 19.40 11.63 15.01
N TYR A 35 18.43 12.30 14.37
CA TYR A 35 17.00 12.07 14.61
C TYR A 35 16.37 11.04 13.65
N SER A 36 16.98 10.76 12.50
CA SER A 36 16.40 9.92 11.44
C SER A 36 16.76 8.42 11.52
N ALA A 37 17.51 7.99 12.53
CA ALA A 37 17.89 6.58 12.70
C ALA A 37 16.98 5.81 13.67
N LEU A 38 15.67 6.09 13.67
CA LEU A 38 14.71 5.39 14.53
C LEU A 38 13.95 4.34 13.73
N HIS A 39 14.63 3.35 13.18
CA HIS A 39 13.92 2.13 12.77
C HIS A 39 13.44 1.42 14.04
N GLN A 40 12.16 1.60 14.36
CA GLN A 40 11.57 1.05 15.56
C GLN A 40 10.49 0.05 15.20
N ASN A 41 10.62 -1.16 15.73
CA ASN A 41 9.54 -2.12 15.70
C ASN A 41 8.39 -1.62 16.57
N LEU A 42 7.18 -1.55 16.01
CA LEU A 42 6.01 -1.18 16.78
C LEU A 42 5.67 -2.29 17.77
N THR A 43 5.23 -1.89 18.96
CA THR A 43 4.58 -2.81 19.91
C THR A 43 3.33 -3.41 19.28
N GLN A 44 2.85 -4.53 19.85
CA GLN A 44 1.61 -5.17 19.41
C GLN A 44 0.44 -4.17 19.35
N GLU A 45 0.26 -3.35 20.40
CA GLU A 45 -0.83 -2.38 20.46
C GLU A 45 -0.66 -1.26 19.43
N GLN A 46 0.55 -0.72 19.25
CA GLN A 46 0.81 0.29 18.21
C GLN A 46 0.54 -0.25 16.80
N ALA A 47 0.96 -1.48 16.52
CA ALA A 47 0.69 -2.16 15.26
C ALA A 47 -0.82 -2.41 15.05
N ARG A 48 -1.54 -2.84 16.09
CA ARG A 48 -3.00 -3.01 16.06
C ARG A 48 -3.71 -1.69 15.74
N GLN A 49 -3.27 -0.59 16.35
CA GLN A 49 -3.79 0.75 16.04
C GLN A 49 -3.46 1.18 14.61
N ALA A 50 -2.27 0.84 14.09
CA ALA A 50 -1.93 1.10 12.70
C ALA A 50 -2.86 0.35 11.72
N ILE A 51 -3.16 -0.92 12.00
CA ILE A 51 -4.11 -1.71 11.22
C ILE A 51 -5.51 -1.08 11.25
N LEU A 52 -6.00 -0.70 12.43
CA LEU A 52 -7.33 -0.10 12.58
C LEU A 52 -7.47 1.25 11.88
N LYS A 53 -6.38 2.02 11.73
CA LYS A 53 -6.37 3.27 10.95
C LYS A 53 -6.61 3.06 9.45
N MET A 54 -6.52 1.83 8.94
CA MET A 54 -6.89 1.53 7.56
C MET A 54 -8.42 1.50 7.36
N ALA A 55 -9.22 1.35 8.43
CA ALA A 55 -10.68 1.43 8.36
C ALA A 55 -11.14 2.84 7.99
N GLY A 56 -12.22 2.97 7.23
CA GLY A 56 -12.73 4.27 6.76
C GLY A 56 -13.32 4.21 5.35
N GLU A 57 -13.61 5.37 4.80
CA GLU A 57 -14.15 5.55 3.45
C GLU A 57 -13.14 6.29 2.59
N TYR A 58 -12.84 5.75 1.42
CA TYR A 58 -11.77 6.24 0.56
C TYR A 58 -12.23 6.32 -0.89
N ARG A 59 -11.75 7.34 -1.59
CA ARG A 59 -11.51 7.21 -3.04
C ARG A 59 -10.22 6.43 -3.20
N VAL A 60 -10.26 5.33 -3.93
CA VAL A 60 -9.11 4.45 -4.16
C VAL A 60 -8.68 4.51 -5.61
N ASP A 61 -7.37 4.50 -5.83
CA ASP A 61 -6.77 4.39 -7.16
C ASP A 61 -5.95 3.08 -7.21
N PHE A 62 -6.15 2.30 -8.26
CA PHE A 62 -5.41 1.07 -8.54
C PHE A 62 -4.47 1.33 -9.71
N ARG A 63 -3.18 1.01 -9.52
CA ARG A 63 -2.12 1.22 -10.50
C ARG A 63 -1.28 -0.03 -10.60
N PHE A 64 -1.31 -0.69 -11.76
CA PHE A 64 -0.50 -1.86 -12.04
C PHE A 64 0.44 -1.56 -13.20
N GLU A 65 1.75 -1.63 -12.92
CA GLU A 65 2.81 -1.26 -13.86
C GLU A 65 3.85 -2.36 -13.94
N GLU A 66 4.36 -2.61 -15.13
CA GLU A 66 5.48 -3.50 -15.38
C GLU A 66 6.74 -2.65 -15.59
N LEU A 67 7.72 -2.73 -14.68
CA LEU A 67 8.85 -1.81 -14.66
C LEU A 67 9.99 -2.20 -15.61
N TYR A 68 10.28 -3.50 -15.72
CA TYR A 68 11.34 -4.02 -16.57
C TYR A 68 11.11 -5.49 -16.92
N ALA A 69 11.70 -5.91 -18.03
CA ALA A 69 11.64 -7.29 -18.52
C ALA A 69 12.84 -8.10 -18.01
N LEU A 70 12.59 -9.22 -17.33
CA LEU A 70 13.64 -10.19 -16.96
C LEU A 70 13.90 -11.24 -18.05
N LYS A 71 12.91 -11.51 -18.90
CA LYS A 71 12.96 -12.50 -19.99
C LYS A 71 13.33 -11.80 -21.30
N ASN A 72 14.31 -12.34 -22.02
CA ASN A 72 14.68 -11.84 -23.34
C ASN A 72 13.47 -11.85 -24.29
N GLY A 73 13.28 -10.75 -25.03
CA GLY A 73 12.18 -10.60 -25.99
C GLY A 73 10.81 -10.35 -25.34
N TYR A 74 10.71 -10.22 -24.02
CA TYR A 74 9.48 -9.81 -23.37
C TYR A 74 9.25 -8.30 -23.54
N SER A 75 8.08 -7.95 -24.08
CA SER A 75 7.61 -6.56 -24.13
C SER A 75 6.71 -6.29 -22.94
N ILE A 76 7.12 -5.30 -22.15
CA ILE A 76 6.33 -4.69 -21.07
C ILE A 76 4.94 -4.33 -21.58
N LYS A 77 3.91 -4.61 -20.78
CA LYS A 77 2.53 -4.23 -21.08
C LYS A 77 2.22 -2.82 -20.61
N ASP A 78 1.23 -2.21 -21.26
CA ASP A 78 0.71 -0.91 -20.86
C ASP A 78 0.17 -0.94 -19.42
N ASP A 79 0.28 0.21 -18.74
CA ASP A 79 -0.17 0.38 -17.38
C ASP A 79 -1.69 0.18 -17.27
N ASP A 80 -2.13 -0.53 -16.24
CA ASP A 80 -3.55 -0.70 -15.92
C ASP A 80 -3.91 0.23 -14.75
N LEU A 81 -4.62 1.31 -15.09
CA LEU A 81 -5.05 2.37 -14.18
C LEU A 81 -6.57 2.34 -14.02
N SER A 82 -7.03 2.22 -12.78
CA SER A 82 -8.46 2.29 -12.46
C SER A 82 -8.69 2.97 -11.10
N SER A 83 -9.93 3.36 -10.82
CA SER A 83 -10.29 3.97 -9.54
C SER A 83 -11.70 3.59 -9.11
N GLY A 84 -12.01 3.81 -7.84
CA GLY A 84 -13.33 3.54 -7.27
C GLY A 84 -13.49 4.19 -5.90
N TYR A 85 -14.56 3.83 -5.22
CA TYR A 85 -14.77 4.18 -3.81
C TYR A 85 -14.79 2.92 -2.98
N GLU A 86 -14.06 2.89 -1.87
CA GLU A 86 -13.97 1.73 -1.01
C GLU A 86 -14.30 2.11 0.44
N THR A 87 -15.19 1.33 1.06
CA THR A 87 -15.43 1.37 2.50
C THR A 87 -14.73 0.18 3.14
N VAL A 88 -13.90 0.45 4.15
CA VAL A 88 -13.16 -0.54 4.93
C VAL A 88 -13.78 -0.63 6.33
N ILE A 89 -14.38 -1.77 6.63
CA ILE A 89 -15.15 -2.02 7.85
C ILE A 89 -14.38 -2.96 8.77
N VAL A 90 -14.33 -2.65 10.07
CA VAL A 90 -13.77 -3.55 11.09
C VAL A 90 -14.79 -4.64 11.41
N LEU A 91 -14.44 -5.90 11.13
CA LEU A 91 -15.26 -7.07 11.47
C LEU A 91 -14.88 -7.66 12.84
N GLU A 92 -13.60 -7.65 13.16
CA GLU A 92 -13.07 -8.18 14.42
C GLU A 92 -11.97 -7.26 14.93
N ASN A 93 -11.93 -7.06 16.24
CA ASN A 93 -10.90 -6.28 16.91
C ASN A 93 -10.63 -6.84 18.31
N THR A 94 -9.57 -7.64 18.43
CA THR A 94 -9.05 -8.17 19.67
C THR A 94 -7.57 -7.81 19.80
N ALA A 95 -6.96 -8.08 20.96
CA ALA A 95 -5.53 -7.83 21.14
C ALA A 95 -4.67 -8.55 20.08
N ASN A 96 -5.03 -9.79 19.73
CA ASN A 96 -4.22 -10.64 18.85
C ASN A 96 -4.76 -10.74 17.42
N LYS A 97 -5.94 -10.17 17.13
CA LYS A 97 -6.59 -10.33 15.82
C LYS A 97 -7.38 -9.09 15.41
N VAL A 98 -7.21 -8.67 14.16
CA VAL A 98 -8.05 -7.64 13.53
C VAL A 98 -8.50 -8.15 12.17
N SER A 99 -9.78 -8.01 11.83
CA SER A 99 -10.28 -8.36 10.50
C SER A 99 -10.92 -7.13 9.87
N LEU A 100 -10.52 -6.82 8.64
CA LEU A 100 -11.05 -5.68 7.88
C LEU A 100 -11.69 -6.19 6.58
N GLN A 101 -12.92 -5.77 6.32
CA GLN A 101 -13.66 -6.05 5.09
C GLN A 101 -13.65 -4.82 4.20
N HIS A 102 -13.22 -5.00 2.96
CA HIS A 102 -13.27 -3.98 1.92
C HIS A 102 -14.50 -4.18 1.05
N ILE A 103 -15.31 -3.13 0.91
CA ILE A 103 -16.47 -3.08 0.04
C ILE A 103 -16.20 -2.02 -1.02
N LEU A 104 -16.12 -2.44 -2.27
CA LEU A 104 -15.83 -1.56 -3.41
C LEU A 104 -17.14 -1.16 -4.10
N VAL A 105 -17.26 0.13 -4.38
CA VAL A 105 -18.25 0.69 -5.31
C VAL A 105 -17.52 1.06 -6.60
N ALA A 106 -17.82 0.32 -7.66
CA ALA A 106 -17.25 0.54 -8.99
C ALA A 106 -18.36 0.45 -10.04
N SER A 107 -18.44 1.44 -10.93
CA SER A 107 -19.42 1.49 -12.03
C SER A 107 -20.88 1.30 -11.59
N GLY A 108 -21.26 1.81 -10.41
CA GLY A 108 -22.62 1.70 -9.86
C GLY A 108 -22.93 0.35 -9.20
N HIS A 109 -21.96 -0.55 -9.09
CA HIS A 109 -22.10 -1.83 -8.41
C HIS A 109 -21.37 -1.85 -7.08
N VAL A 110 -21.98 -2.48 -6.07
CA VAL A 110 -21.38 -2.73 -4.77
C VAL A 110 -20.89 -4.17 -4.74
N VAL A 111 -19.60 -4.38 -4.45
CA VAL A 111 -18.97 -5.68 -4.45
C VAL A 111 -18.17 -5.86 -3.17
N LYS A 112 -18.32 -7.03 -2.52
CA LYS A 112 -17.36 -7.48 -1.51
C LYS A 112 -16.02 -7.65 -2.22
N HIS A 113 -15.05 -6.77 -1.96
CA HIS A 113 -13.84 -6.72 -2.77
C HIS A 113 -12.78 -7.70 -2.26
N TRP A 114 -12.35 -7.54 -1.02
CA TRP A 114 -11.41 -8.44 -0.35
C TRP A 114 -11.52 -8.28 1.16
N ARG A 115 -11.10 -9.30 1.91
CA ARG A 115 -10.97 -9.24 3.36
C ARG A 115 -9.52 -9.44 3.74
N GLN A 116 -9.04 -8.70 4.72
CA GLN A 116 -7.73 -8.91 5.32
C GLN A 116 -7.87 -9.27 6.80
N ASP A 117 -7.34 -10.42 7.17
CA ASP A 117 -7.24 -10.87 8.55
C ASP A 117 -5.81 -10.71 9.03
N TRP A 118 -5.65 -10.04 10.16
CA TRP A 118 -4.38 -9.77 10.81
C TRP A 118 -4.28 -10.57 12.09
N GLU A 119 -3.24 -11.38 12.23
CA GLU A 119 -3.00 -12.21 13.42
C GLU A 119 -1.61 -11.95 14.01
N TYR A 120 -1.54 -11.65 15.30
CA TYR A 120 -0.28 -11.43 16.01
C TYR A 120 0.36 -12.74 16.45
N GLN A 121 1.64 -12.94 16.11
CA GLN A 121 2.42 -14.15 16.41
C GLN A 121 1.67 -15.47 16.12
N PRO A 122 1.19 -15.69 14.88
CA PRO A 122 0.38 -16.87 14.54
C PRO A 122 1.18 -18.18 14.72
N LYS A 123 0.46 -19.31 14.72
CA LYS A 123 1.06 -20.65 14.75
C LYS A 123 1.18 -21.29 13.37
N GLN A 124 0.44 -20.80 12.39
CA GLN A 124 0.38 -21.34 11.04
C GLN A 124 0.09 -20.22 10.03
N MET A 125 0.34 -20.48 8.76
CA MET A 125 0.07 -19.57 7.65
C MET A 125 -0.34 -20.35 6.40
N TRP A 126 -1.18 -19.77 5.55
CA TRP A 126 -1.48 -20.32 4.23
C TRP A 126 -0.34 -20.06 3.25
N SER A 127 0.15 -21.11 2.60
CA SER A 127 1.11 -21.02 1.51
C SER A 127 0.47 -21.49 0.22
N TYR A 128 0.66 -20.72 -0.86
CA TYR A 128 0.36 -21.19 -2.20
C TYR A 128 1.38 -22.25 -2.62
N ILE A 129 0.91 -23.36 -3.19
CA ILE A 129 1.75 -24.49 -3.60
C ILE A 129 1.62 -24.83 -5.09
N GLY A 130 1.03 -23.95 -5.90
CA GLY A 130 0.76 -24.18 -7.32
C GLY A 130 -0.65 -24.73 -7.58
N ASP A 131 -1.06 -24.76 -8.85
CA ASP A 131 -2.36 -25.28 -9.32
C ASP A 131 -3.60 -24.74 -8.57
N TYR A 132 -3.60 -23.47 -8.15
CA TYR A 132 -4.69 -22.92 -7.31
C TYR A 132 -4.88 -23.66 -5.96
N LYS A 133 -3.87 -24.39 -5.49
CA LYS A 133 -3.89 -25.12 -4.22
C LYS A 133 -3.16 -24.35 -3.13
N TRP A 134 -3.67 -24.51 -1.92
CA TRP A 134 -3.16 -23.87 -0.71
C TRP A 134 -2.91 -24.92 0.35
N GLN A 135 -1.84 -24.72 1.11
CA GLN A 135 -1.49 -25.58 2.24
C GLN A 135 -1.28 -24.72 3.50
N SER A 136 -1.82 -25.17 4.63
CA SER A 136 -1.47 -24.59 5.92
C SER A 136 -0.10 -25.12 6.35
N ILE A 137 0.86 -24.23 6.58
CA ILE A 137 2.20 -24.55 7.05
C ILE A 137 2.39 -24.07 8.49
N PRO A 138 3.06 -24.85 9.36
CA PRO A 138 3.35 -24.43 10.72
C PRO A 138 4.44 -23.35 10.72
N LEU A 139 4.32 -22.38 11.64
CA LEU A 139 5.31 -21.34 11.88
C LEU A 139 5.98 -21.53 13.23
N LYS A 140 7.30 -21.33 13.31
CA LYS A 140 8.03 -21.43 14.57
C LYS A 140 7.83 -20.16 15.39
N LYS A 141 7.71 -20.29 16.72
CA LYS A 141 7.58 -19.13 17.63
C LYS A 141 8.66 -18.06 17.43
N GLN A 142 9.88 -18.48 17.11
CA GLN A 142 10.99 -17.55 16.87
C GLN A 142 10.80 -16.72 15.60
N GLU A 143 10.14 -17.29 14.57
CA GLU A 143 9.88 -16.61 13.29
C GLU A 143 8.77 -15.58 13.42
N THR A 144 7.78 -15.85 14.29
CA THR A 144 6.57 -15.03 14.45
C THR A 144 6.65 -14.01 15.58
N LYS A 145 7.63 -14.10 16.47
CA LYS A 145 7.81 -13.18 17.60
C LYS A 145 7.80 -11.73 17.15
N GLY A 146 6.87 -10.94 17.68
CA GLY A 146 6.75 -9.51 17.35
C GLY A 146 6.16 -9.19 15.97
N LYS A 147 5.72 -10.21 15.20
CA LYS A 147 5.22 -10.05 13.84
C LYS A 147 3.71 -10.25 13.75
N TRP A 148 3.15 -9.67 12.70
CA TRP A 148 1.75 -9.81 12.31
C TRP A 148 1.68 -10.54 10.97
N LEU A 149 0.82 -11.54 10.89
CA LEU A 149 0.44 -12.20 9.64
C LEU A 149 -0.76 -11.49 9.06
N GLN A 150 -0.67 -11.10 7.79
CA GLN A 150 -1.82 -10.71 6.99
C GLN A 150 -2.24 -11.92 6.14
N THR A 151 -3.49 -12.36 6.26
CA THR A 151 -4.12 -13.28 5.30
C THR A 151 -5.16 -12.52 4.52
N VAL A 152 -5.03 -12.49 3.20
CA VAL A 152 -6.00 -11.86 2.30
C VAL A 152 -6.88 -12.90 1.66
N TRP A 153 -8.19 -12.62 1.69
CA TRP A 153 -9.24 -13.46 1.15
C TRP A 153 -9.90 -12.78 -0.04
N GLN A 154 -10.22 -13.58 -1.05
CA GLN A 154 -10.95 -13.17 -2.24
C GLN A 154 -12.44 -12.89 -1.93
N VAL A 155 -13.18 -12.46 -2.95
CA VAL A 155 -14.64 -12.25 -2.88
C VAL A 155 -15.38 -13.50 -2.36
N ASP A 156 -14.94 -14.69 -2.77
CA ASP A 156 -15.52 -16.00 -2.43
C ASP A 156 -14.91 -16.62 -1.16
N ASP A 157 -14.14 -15.86 -0.38
CA ASP A 157 -13.42 -16.32 0.81
C ASP A 157 -12.37 -17.42 0.57
N SER A 158 -11.93 -17.63 -0.68
CA SER A 158 -10.71 -18.39 -0.95
C SER A 158 -9.45 -17.56 -0.60
N PRO A 159 -8.34 -18.18 -0.17
CA PRO A 159 -7.11 -17.44 0.09
C PRO A 159 -6.55 -16.81 -1.19
N ARG A 160 -6.13 -15.55 -1.10
CA ARG A 160 -5.41 -14.83 -2.16
C ARG A 160 -3.90 -14.84 -1.96
N TYR A 161 -3.47 -14.60 -0.72
CA TYR A 161 -2.10 -14.76 -0.23
C TYR A 161 -2.10 -14.61 1.30
N ALA A 162 -1.04 -15.09 1.95
CA ALA A 162 -0.79 -14.81 3.35
C ALA A 162 0.70 -14.51 3.57
N GLY A 163 1.01 -13.39 4.24
CA GLY A 163 2.37 -12.92 4.47
C GLY A 163 2.60 -12.51 5.91
N LEU A 164 3.71 -12.96 6.48
CA LEU A 164 4.17 -12.62 7.82
C LEU A 164 5.14 -11.44 7.74
N GLY A 165 4.85 -10.37 8.47
CA GLY A 165 5.64 -9.16 8.42
C GLY A 165 5.71 -8.43 9.74
N GLN A 166 6.41 -7.31 9.76
CA GLN A 166 6.59 -6.50 10.95
C GLN A 166 6.13 -5.06 10.70
N TRP A 167 5.33 -4.54 11.62
CA TRP A 167 5.00 -3.13 11.66
C TRP A 167 6.18 -2.38 12.29
N THR A 168 6.65 -1.35 11.58
CA THR A 168 7.76 -0.50 11.98
C THR A 168 7.37 0.96 11.82
N GLN A 169 8.07 1.82 12.54
CA GLN A 169 8.08 3.25 12.28
C GLN A 169 9.51 3.63 11.87
N ASN A 170 9.66 4.28 10.73
CA ASN A 170 10.95 4.73 10.21
C ASN A 170 10.78 6.06 9.48
N ASN A 171 11.61 7.06 9.79
CA ASN A 171 11.55 8.39 9.16
C ASN A 171 10.14 9.03 9.15
N GLY A 172 9.33 8.76 10.18
CA GLY A 172 7.94 9.25 10.28
C GLY A 172 6.91 8.41 9.52
N VAL A 173 7.33 7.39 8.77
CA VAL A 173 6.44 6.44 8.08
C VAL A 173 6.14 5.27 9.00
N VAL A 174 4.85 4.98 9.22
CA VAL A 174 4.40 3.75 9.87
C VAL A 174 4.02 2.75 8.79
N GLU A 175 4.75 1.64 8.73
CA GLU A 175 4.59 0.66 7.67
C GLU A 175 4.73 -0.78 8.15
N TRP A 176 4.12 -1.70 7.40
CA TRP A 176 4.31 -3.12 7.51
C TRP A 176 4.80 -3.68 6.19
N VAL A 177 5.80 -4.57 6.25
CA VAL A 177 6.35 -5.26 5.09
C VAL A 177 6.30 -6.76 5.31
N SER A 178 5.73 -7.49 4.35
CA SER A 178 5.67 -8.96 4.39
C SER A 178 7.00 -9.61 4.04
N ASN A 179 7.17 -10.88 4.42
CA ASN A 179 8.08 -11.76 3.70
C ASN A 179 7.65 -11.94 2.24
N GLU A 180 8.54 -12.47 1.42
CA GLU A 180 8.20 -12.93 0.07
C GLU A 180 7.21 -14.10 0.12
N THR A 181 6.20 -14.05 -0.73
CA THR A 181 5.12 -15.05 -0.80
C THR A 181 4.77 -15.37 -2.24
N TYR A 182 4.28 -16.59 -2.47
CA TYR A 182 3.75 -17.01 -3.76
C TYR A 182 2.23 -16.84 -3.81
N ARG A 183 1.70 -16.52 -4.98
CA ARG A 183 0.25 -16.43 -5.22
C ARG A 183 -0.11 -16.75 -6.67
N PRO A 184 -1.34 -17.22 -6.93
CA PRO A 184 -1.80 -17.46 -8.30
C PRO A 184 -1.91 -16.15 -9.09
N LEU A 185 -2.14 -16.29 -10.39
CA LEU A 185 -2.48 -15.16 -11.25
C LEU A 185 -3.67 -14.38 -10.68
N PRO A 186 -3.70 -13.04 -10.85
CA PRO A 186 -4.89 -12.27 -10.58
C PRO A 186 -6.02 -12.67 -11.51
N ARG A 187 -7.27 -12.62 -11.02
CA ARG A 187 -8.46 -12.97 -11.82
C ARG A 187 -8.53 -12.22 -13.16
N ARG A 188 -8.14 -10.94 -13.16
CA ARG A 188 -8.10 -10.08 -14.35
C ARG A 188 -7.12 -10.56 -15.43
N GLU A 189 -6.14 -11.38 -15.06
CA GLU A 189 -5.09 -11.85 -15.97
C GLU A 189 -5.30 -13.30 -16.45
N HIS A 190 -6.16 -14.12 -15.79
CA HIS A 190 -6.34 -15.55 -16.13
C HIS A 190 -6.73 -15.86 -17.57
N THR A 191 -7.45 -14.96 -18.23
CA THR A 191 -7.98 -15.18 -19.59
C THR A 191 -7.21 -14.41 -20.67
N ILE A 192 -6.28 -13.55 -20.27
CA ILE A 192 -5.56 -12.64 -21.19
C ILE A 192 -4.05 -12.79 -21.12
N ARG A 193 -3.53 -13.53 -20.13
CA ARG A 193 -2.11 -13.81 -19.95
C ARG A 193 -1.88 -15.31 -19.94
N SER A 194 -0.76 -15.71 -20.54
CA SER A 194 -0.30 -17.09 -20.62
C SER A 194 1.23 -17.19 -20.50
N ASP A 195 1.87 -16.09 -20.11
CA ASP A 195 3.32 -15.89 -20.09
C ASP A 195 3.95 -16.10 -18.70
N TYR A 196 3.12 -16.37 -17.69
CA TYR A 196 3.52 -16.70 -16.32
C TYR A 196 2.37 -17.41 -15.59
N ASP A 197 2.67 -18.14 -14.52
CA ASP A 197 1.69 -18.91 -13.74
C ASP A 197 1.76 -18.65 -12.22
N VAL A 198 2.80 -17.95 -11.75
CA VAL A 198 3.00 -17.58 -10.34
C VAL A 198 3.43 -16.13 -10.22
N ILE A 199 2.91 -15.44 -9.19
CA ILE A 199 3.47 -14.18 -8.72
C ILE A 199 4.26 -14.44 -7.44
N ILE A 200 5.51 -14.00 -7.43
CA ILE A 200 6.34 -13.89 -6.23
C ILE A 200 6.23 -12.44 -5.75
N GLY A 201 5.72 -12.22 -4.53
CA GLY A 201 5.34 -10.89 -4.10
C GLY A 201 5.73 -10.54 -2.66
N VAL A 202 6.12 -9.28 -2.46
CA VAL A 202 6.27 -8.61 -1.16
C VAL A 202 5.21 -7.51 -1.07
N ASN A 203 4.48 -7.47 0.04
CA ASN A 203 3.43 -6.48 0.28
C ASN A 203 3.90 -5.45 1.29
N ARG A 204 3.62 -4.17 1.05
CA ARG A 204 3.81 -3.08 2.00
C ARG A 204 2.49 -2.36 2.26
N HIS A 205 2.13 -2.21 3.53
CA HIS A 205 1.06 -1.29 3.97
C HIS A 205 1.71 -0.11 4.65
N ALA A 206 1.49 1.11 4.18
CA ALA A 206 2.03 2.31 4.80
C ALA A 206 0.93 3.33 5.05
N LEU A 207 0.91 3.91 6.25
CA LEU A 207 -0.01 5.01 6.58
C LEU A 207 0.49 6.31 5.96
N THR A 208 -0.43 7.09 5.41
CA THR A 208 -0.17 8.41 4.85
C THR A 208 -0.90 9.50 5.66
N ALA A 209 -0.66 10.77 5.34
CA ALA A 209 -1.33 11.88 6.00
C ALA A 209 -2.86 11.87 5.82
N THR A 210 -3.35 11.23 4.75
CA THR A 210 -4.77 11.26 4.34
C THR A 210 -5.39 9.86 4.21
N GLY A 211 -4.69 8.81 4.62
CA GLY A 211 -5.15 7.43 4.47
C GLY A 211 -4.00 6.44 4.58
N TRP A 212 -3.90 5.53 3.62
CA TRP A 212 -2.87 4.50 3.56
C TRP A 212 -2.68 4.02 2.13
N VAL A 213 -1.56 3.35 1.87
CA VAL A 213 -1.24 2.72 0.59
C VAL A 213 -0.94 1.25 0.78
N HIS A 214 -1.29 0.45 -0.23
CA HIS A 214 -0.86 -0.93 -0.36
C HIS A 214 0.00 -1.07 -1.60
N GLU A 215 1.30 -1.23 -1.39
CA GLU A 215 2.26 -1.46 -2.46
C GLU A 215 2.56 -2.95 -2.57
N GLN A 216 2.82 -3.40 -3.79
CA GLN A 216 3.14 -4.78 -4.09
C GLN A 216 4.32 -4.82 -5.05
N ASP A 217 5.46 -5.29 -4.55
CA ASP A 217 6.60 -5.61 -5.39
C ASP A 217 6.44 -7.05 -5.89
N ASN A 218 6.39 -7.23 -7.21
CA ASN A 218 5.96 -8.46 -7.85
C ASN A 218 6.91 -8.91 -8.95
N ILE A 219 7.26 -10.19 -8.91
CA ILE A 219 7.90 -10.91 -10.00
C ILE A 219 6.86 -11.84 -10.61
N LYS A 220 6.61 -11.68 -11.91
CA LYS A 220 5.82 -12.61 -12.72
C LYS A 220 6.73 -13.76 -13.15
N PHE A 221 6.44 -14.97 -12.68
CA PHE A 221 7.29 -16.15 -12.85
C PHE A 221 6.53 -17.28 -13.56
N ASP A 222 7.19 -17.91 -14.53
CA ASP A 222 6.67 -19.03 -15.32
C ASP A 222 7.39 -20.32 -14.89
N LEU A 223 6.65 -21.24 -14.25
CA LEU A 223 7.15 -22.56 -13.86
C LEU A 223 7.12 -23.57 -15.01
N CYS A 224 6.33 -23.34 -16.06
CA CYS A 224 6.02 -24.33 -17.09
C CYS A 224 7.08 -24.41 -18.19
N THR A 225 7.85 -23.36 -18.43
CA THR A 225 9.01 -23.41 -19.32
C THR A 225 10.30 -23.71 -18.56
N ARG A 226 10.60 -24.99 -18.35
CA ARG A 226 11.94 -25.49 -17.99
C ARG A 226 12.38 -26.58 -18.97
#